data_AF-A0A7S4F4V3-F1
#
_entry.id   AF-A0A7S4F4V3-F1
#
_cell.length_a   1.000
_cell.length_b   1.000
_cell.length_c   1.000
_cell.angle_alpha   90.00
_cell.angle_beta   90.00
_cell.angle_gamma   90.00
#
_symmetry.space_group_name_H-M   'P 1'
#
loop_
_entity.id
_entity.type
_entity.pdbx_description
1 polymer ?
#
loop_
_entity_poly.entity_id
_entity_poly.type
_entity_poly.pdbx_seq_one_letter_code
_entity_poly.pdbx_strand_id
1 'polypeptide(L)'
;TAIQLGLPLFGSERVVFMRESKHFSVLAYSAGKFVAATPLTALYPLAVLLFWYQLVAPAASFWDMYIALVVLQWAAEGHAHLTSLLFPSNQQLAGGVVALVAVLLTGAIPQLNNLPPVFQYLSYANFGRWSMQLFLGLEYYPWYYSLPGFPPPNATEVDACDVSDPTPACLDDGQIAKEVLSQLKLLRDAVNCSGVNTTTEAAVPANLADDSADRGADREHEEKVEQFSAKYNAAARVFDAAVKESVLSRPGYSSSSLHAEHAVRRRADDSDEIAPDRHQAEVHREFNEVIRHRVAMGRDRLKVGLDRLEMDRDRVEIGRRDAMRKVGQIGVAA
;
A
#
# COMPACT_ATOMS: atom_id res chain seq x y z
N THR A 1 1.96 -5.32 5.18
CA THR A 1 2.28 -6.76 5.17
C THR A 1 3.75 -6.99 4.83
N ALA A 2 4.26 -6.48 3.69
CA ALA A 2 5.67 -6.58 3.30
C ALA A 2 6.66 -6.24 4.43
N ILE A 3 6.46 -5.08 5.07
CA ILE A 3 7.33 -4.64 6.15
C ILE A 3 7.34 -5.65 7.31
N GLN A 4 6.19 -6.19 7.70
CA GLN A 4 6.09 -7.12 8.82
C GLN A 4 6.78 -8.46 8.54
N LEU A 5 6.76 -8.93 7.29
CA LEU A 5 7.41 -10.17 6.88
C LEU A 5 8.94 -10.07 6.91
N GLY A 6 9.50 -8.90 6.59
CA GLY A 6 10.95 -8.68 6.58
C GLY A 6 11.58 -8.43 7.95
N LEU A 7 10.79 -8.07 8.97
CA LEU A 7 11.31 -7.81 10.33
C LEU A 7 12.08 -8.98 10.97
N PRO A 8 11.53 -10.22 11.02
CA PRO A 8 12.21 -11.33 11.67
C PRO A 8 13.51 -11.73 10.96
N LEU A 9 13.65 -11.49 9.65
CA LEU A 9 14.74 -12.03 8.83
C LEU A 9 16.15 -11.63 9.32
N PHE A 10 16.31 -10.42 9.83
CA PHE A 10 17.58 -9.93 10.41
C PHE A 10 17.57 -9.84 11.93
N GLY A 11 16.38 -9.74 12.53
CA GLY A 11 16.23 -9.55 13.96
C GLY A 11 16.52 -10.80 14.78
N SER A 12 15.90 -11.92 14.40
CA SER A 12 16.06 -13.18 15.11
C SER A 12 17.44 -13.79 14.89
N GLU A 13 18.07 -13.50 13.75
CA GLU A 13 19.34 -14.11 13.34
C GLU A 13 20.58 -13.26 13.67
N ARG A 14 20.45 -12.20 14.47
CA ARG A 14 21.57 -11.32 14.80
C ARG A 14 22.76 -12.06 15.40
N VAL A 15 22.52 -13.06 16.25
CA VAL A 15 23.57 -13.87 16.87
C VAL A 15 24.27 -14.74 15.83
N VAL A 16 23.50 -15.33 14.91
CA VAL A 16 24.02 -16.13 13.79
C VAL A 16 24.88 -15.26 12.87
N PHE A 17 24.39 -14.07 12.52
CA PHE A 17 25.13 -13.09 11.73
C PHE A 17 26.46 -12.67 12.38
N MET A 18 26.48 -12.38 13.69
CA MET A 18 27.71 -12.03 14.41
C MET A 18 28.74 -13.17 14.44
N ARG A 19 28.27 -14.41 14.41
CA ARG A 19 29.14 -15.58 14.33
C ARG A 19 29.70 -15.77 12.93
N GLU A 20 28.85 -15.66 11.90
CA GLU A 20 29.19 -15.98 10.52
C GLU A 20 29.94 -14.84 9.79
N SER A 21 29.74 -13.59 10.21
CA SER A 21 30.47 -12.42 9.69
C SER A 21 31.98 -12.45 9.96
N LYS A 22 32.46 -13.35 10.84
CA LYS A 22 33.91 -13.60 11.01
C LYS A 22 34.54 -14.32 9.81
N HIS A 23 33.73 -15.01 9.01
CA HIS A 23 34.19 -15.86 7.91
C HIS A 23 33.74 -15.37 6.54
N PHE A 24 32.66 -14.60 6.47
CA PHE A 24 32.10 -14.07 5.23
C PHE A 24 31.97 -12.55 5.26
N SER A 25 32.04 -11.91 4.08
CA SER A 25 31.74 -10.48 3.99
C SER A 25 30.27 -10.24 4.31
N VAL A 26 30.00 -9.16 5.06
CA VAL A 26 28.62 -8.75 5.42
C VAL A 26 27.76 -8.61 4.17
N LEU A 27 28.33 -8.08 3.08
CA LEU A 27 27.64 -7.89 1.81
C LEU A 27 27.24 -9.23 1.17
N ALA A 28 28.12 -10.24 1.17
CA ALA A 28 27.79 -11.55 0.62
C ALA A 28 26.68 -12.25 1.42
N TYR A 29 26.73 -12.14 2.76
CA TYR A 29 25.67 -12.67 3.63
C TYR A 29 24.32 -11.98 3.38
N SER A 30 24.30 -10.65 3.34
CA SER A 30 23.09 -9.88 3.04
C SER A 30 22.55 -10.18 1.64
N ALA A 31 23.41 -10.25 0.62
CA ALA A 31 23.04 -10.59 -0.75
C ALA A 31 22.45 -12.00 -0.84
N GLY A 32 23.07 -12.99 -0.19
CA GLY A 32 22.56 -14.36 -0.14
C GLY A 32 21.15 -14.42 0.46
N LYS A 33 20.90 -13.70 1.56
CA LYS A 33 19.57 -13.60 2.16
C LYS A 33 18.55 -12.92 1.25
N PHE A 34 18.93 -11.83 0.59
CA PHE A 34 18.05 -11.15 -0.36
C PHE A 34 17.67 -12.08 -1.51
N VAL A 35 18.63 -12.77 -2.11
CA VAL A 35 18.39 -13.72 -3.21
C VAL A 35 17.54 -14.90 -2.76
N ALA A 36 17.78 -15.43 -1.56
CA ALA A 36 16.98 -16.52 -1.00
C ALA A 36 15.53 -16.10 -0.70
N ALA A 37 15.29 -14.83 -0.37
CA ALA A 37 13.94 -14.30 -0.14
C ALA A 37 13.18 -14.02 -1.45
N THR A 38 13.88 -13.69 -2.55
CA THR A 38 13.29 -13.29 -3.84
C THR A 38 12.15 -14.18 -4.35
N PRO A 39 12.24 -15.53 -4.33
CA PRO A 39 11.13 -16.37 -4.82
C PRO A 39 9.85 -16.16 -4.03
N LEU A 40 9.96 -16.01 -2.71
CA LEU A 40 8.83 -15.76 -1.83
C LEU A 40 8.29 -14.33 -2.03
N THR A 41 9.20 -13.35 -2.12
CA THR A 41 8.88 -11.94 -2.43
C THR A 41 8.10 -11.81 -3.74
N ALA A 42 8.41 -12.62 -4.76
CA ALA A 42 7.69 -12.62 -6.04
C ALA A 42 6.33 -13.33 -5.96
N LEU A 43 6.24 -14.41 -5.18
CA LEU A 43 5.02 -15.21 -5.04
C LEU A 43 3.88 -14.45 -4.34
N TYR A 44 4.19 -13.61 -3.35
CA TYR A 44 3.18 -12.86 -2.60
C TYR A 44 2.34 -11.89 -3.48
N PRO A 45 2.95 -10.96 -4.25
CA PRO A 45 2.27 -10.15 -5.24
C PRO A 45 1.44 -10.96 -6.23
N LEU A 46 1.96 -12.11 -6.69
CA LEU A 46 1.25 -12.97 -7.64
C LEU A 46 -0.07 -13.47 -7.05
N ALA A 47 -0.03 -14.00 -5.81
CA ALA A 47 -1.21 -14.51 -5.14
C ALA A 47 -2.27 -13.41 -4.89
N VAL A 48 -1.83 -12.23 -4.43
CA VAL A 48 -2.72 -11.08 -4.21
C VAL A 48 -3.32 -10.60 -5.53
N LEU A 49 -2.49 -10.48 -6.57
CA LEU A 49 -2.93 -9.99 -7.88
C LEU A 49 -3.90 -10.95 -8.55
N LEU A 50 -3.68 -12.27 -8.47
CA LEU A 50 -4.60 -13.27 -9.02
C LEU A 50 -6.02 -13.10 -8.45
N PHE A 51 -6.14 -12.83 -7.14
CA PHE A 51 -7.44 -12.57 -6.54
C PHE A 51 -7.98 -11.19 -6.91
N TRP A 52 -7.14 -10.15 -6.82
CA TRP A 52 -7.54 -8.78 -7.03
C TRP A 52 -7.96 -8.48 -8.48
N TYR A 53 -7.26 -9.06 -9.46
CA TYR A 53 -7.53 -8.85 -10.88
C TYR A 53 -8.92 -9.37 -11.29
N GLN A 54 -9.36 -10.49 -10.71
CA GLN A 54 -10.72 -11.02 -10.90
C GLN A 54 -11.78 -10.12 -10.26
N LEU A 55 -11.41 -9.36 -9.22
CA LEU A 55 -12.34 -8.56 -8.43
C LEU A 55 -12.55 -7.16 -9.01
N VAL A 56 -11.48 -6.53 -9.49
CA VAL A 56 -11.45 -5.10 -9.85
C VAL A 56 -11.48 -4.88 -11.36
N ALA A 57 -11.00 -5.85 -12.15
CA ALA A 57 -10.80 -5.75 -13.60
C ALA A 57 -10.09 -4.43 -13.98
N PRO A 58 -8.81 -4.26 -13.58
CA PRO A 58 -8.06 -3.04 -13.84
C PRO A 58 -7.89 -2.79 -15.34
N ALA A 59 -7.67 -1.52 -15.71
CA ALA A 59 -7.33 -1.15 -17.08
C ALA A 59 -5.89 -1.56 -17.45
N ALA A 60 -5.00 -1.57 -16.45
CA ALA A 60 -3.61 -1.98 -16.62
C ALA A 60 -3.48 -3.48 -16.95
N SER A 61 -2.46 -3.84 -17.74
CA SER A 61 -2.16 -5.24 -18.02
C SER A 61 -1.76 -5.98 -16.73
N PHE A 62 -2.11 -7.27 -16.65
CA PHE A 62 -1.76 -8.11 -15.51
C PHE A 62 -0.26 -8.06 -15.19
N TRP A 63 0.60 -8.13 -16.20
CA TRP A 63 2.05 -8.14 -16.01
C TRP A 63 2.61 -6.80 -15.54
N ASP A 64 2.07 -5.68 -15.99
CA ASP A 64 2.48 -4.36 -15.50
C ASP A 64 2.16 -4.20 -14.02
N MET A 65 0.95 -4.59 -13.62
CA MET A 65 0.54 -4.56 -12.21
C MET A 65 1.37 -5.53 -11.36
N TYR A 66 1.71 -6.70 -11.90
CA TYR A 66 2.55 -7.67 -11.21
C TYR A 66 3.95 -7.11 -10.95
N ILE A 67 4.63 -6.58 -11.98
CA ILE A 67 5.97 -6.02 -11.82
C ILE A 67 5.94 -4.83 -10.85
N ALA A 68 4.94 -3.94 -10.97
CA ALA A 68 4.77 -2.81 -10.05
C ALA A 68 4.64 -3.27 -8.59
N LEU A 69 3.84 -4.31 -8.32
CA LEU A 69 3.68 -4.87 -6.99
C LEU A 69 4.95 -5.58 -6.49
N VAL A 70 5.70 -6.27 -7.35
CA VAL A 70 6.98 -6.90 -7.00
C VAL A 70 8.02 -5.85 -6.62
N VAL A 71 8.17 -4.78 -7.40
CA VAL A 71 9.10 -3.68 -7.10
C VAL A 71 8.72 -2.99 -5.79
N LEU A 72 7.42 -2.72 -5.57
CA LEU A 72 6.92 -2.18 -4.31
C LEU A 72 7.23 -3.10 -3.12
N GLN A 73 6.94 -4.39 -3.26
CA GLN A 73 7.22 -5.38 -2.22
C GLN A 73 8.71 -5.40 -1.88
N TRP A 74 9.57 -5.44 -2.90
CA TRP A 74 11.03 -5.44 -2.72
C TRP A 74 11.54 -4.18 -2.01
N ALA A 75 11.04 -3.00 -2.39
CA ALA A 75 11.39 -1.74 -1.72
C ALA A 75 10.92 -1.70 -0.25
N ALA A 76 9.73 -2.23 0.02
CA ALA A 76 9.17 -2.31 1.37
C ALA A 76 9.94 -3.30 2.26
N GLU A 77 10.38 -4.43 1.71
CA GLU A 77 11.27 -5.38 2.41
C GLU A 77 12.61 -4.73 2.74
N GLY A 78 13.22 -3.97 1.81
CA GLY A 78 14.44 -3.20 2.09
C GLY A 78 14.31 -2.28 3.32
N HIS A 79 13.17 -1.58 3.44
CA HIS A 79 12.87 -0.74 4.61
C HIS A 79 12.66 -1.56 5.89
N ALA A 80 12.05 -2.74 5.78
CA ALA A 80 11.89 -3.66 6.91
C ALA A 80 13.23 -4.12 7.45
N HIS A 81 14.18 -4.42 6.57
CA HIS A 81 15.51 -4.89 6.94
C HIS A 81 16.28 -3.77 7.65
N LEU A 82 16.20 -2.54 7.14
CA LEU A 82 16.77 -1.36 7.81
C LEU A 82 16.14 -1.16 9.20
N THR A 83 14.82 -1.27 9.31
CA THR A 83 14.09 -1.11 10.58
C THR A 83 14.47 -2.19 11.59
N SER A 84 14.63 -3.44 11.12
CA SER A 84 15.07 -4.57 11.93
C SER A 84 16.46 -4.35 12.54
N LEU A 85 17.38 -3.75 11.77
CA LEU A 85 18.72 -3.39 12.22
C LEU A 85 18.70 -2.24 13.25
N LEU A 86 17.86 -1.23 13.06
CA LEU A 86 17.78 -0.05 13.92
C LEU A 86 17.11 -0.32 15.27
N PHE A 87 16.10 -1.21 15.31
CA PHE A 87 15.23 -1.37 16.49
C PHE A 87 15.13 -2.82 16.98
N PRO A 88 16.21 -3.47 17.44
CA PRO A 88 16.25 -4.91 17.70
C PRO A 88 15.23 -5.41 18.74
N SER A 89 14.93 -4.61 19.77
CA SER A 89 14.03 -5.04 20.85
C SER A 89 12.54 -4.84 20.54
N ASN A 90 12.21 -3.90 19.63
CA ASN A 90 10.83 -3.46 19.37
C ASN A 90 10.51 -3.44 17.86
N GLN A 91 11.04 -4.42 17.13
CA GLN A 91 10.98 -4.46 15.67
C GLN A 91 9.56 -4.40 15.12
N GLN A 92 8.61 -5.14 15.72
CA GLN A 92 7.21 -5.16 15.29
C GLN A 92 6.55 -3.78 15.40
N LEU A 93 6.72 -3.11 16.55
CA LEU A 93 6.20 -1.77 16.76
C LEU A 93 6.86 -0.78 15.80
N ALA A 94 8.20 -0.81 15.69
CA ALA A 94 8.94 0.09 14.81
C ALA A 94 8.53 -0.09 13.34
N GLY A 95 8.41 -1.34 12.87
CA GLY A 95 7.96 -1.64 11.51
C GLY A 95 6.53 -1.18 11.25
N GLY A 96 5.63 -1.29 12.24
CA GLY A 96 4.28 -0.73 12.17
C GLY A 96 4.30 0.79 12.02
N VAL A 97 5.09 1.49 12.84
CA VAL A 97 5.23 2.96 12.75
C VAL A 97 5.83 3.39 11.41
N VAL A 98 6.89 2.73 10.95
CA VAL A 98 7.52 3.02 9.64
C VAL A 98 6.53 2.81 8.51
N ALA A 99 5.73 1.74 8.56
CA ALA A 99 4.68 1.50 7.56
C ALA A 99 3.62 2.61 7.55
N LEU A 100 3.16 3.06 8.73
CA LEU A 100 2.19 4.15 8.84
C LEU A 100 2.77 5.48 8.31
N VAL A 101 4.01 5.80 8.66
CA VAL A 101 4.70 6.99 8.15
C VAL A 101 4.86 6.91 6.63
N ALA A 102 5.26 5.76 6.10
CA ALA A 102 5.37 5.57 4.65
C ALA A 102 4.03 5.76 3.93
N VAL A 103 2.91 5.36 4.54
CA VAL A 103 1.56 5.59 4.01
C VAL A 103 1.18 7.07 4.04
N LEU A 104 1.46 7.79 5.13
CA LEU A 104 1.20 9.23 5.23
C LEU A 104 2.00 10.03 4.17
N LEU A 105 3.21 9.57 3.87
CA LEU A 105 4.10 10.18 2.88
C LEU A 105 3.78 9.78 1.43
N THR A 106 2.72 9.02 1.16
CA THR A 106 2.28 8.69 -0.21
C THR A 106 1.76 9.90 -0.98
N GLY A 107 1.28 10.93 -0.26
CA GLY A 107 0.62 12.11 -0.85
C GLY A 107 -0.86 11.92 -1.16
N ALA A 108 -1.45 10.77 -0.80
CA ALA A 108 -2.89 10.53 -0.94
C ALA A 108 -3.70 11.33 0.10
N ILE A 109 -3.32 11.22 1.37
CA ILE A 109 -3.93 11.93 2.50
C ILE A 109 -2.84 12.12 3.56
N PRO A 110 -2.36 13.35 3.83
CA PRO A 110 -2.71 14.64 3.21
C PRO A 110 -2.16 14.82 1.79
N GLN A 111 -2.74 15.75 1.02
CA GLN A 111 -2.21 16.14 -0.29
C GLN A 111 -0.83 16.78 -0.15
N LEU A 112 0.09 16.40 -1.04
CA LEU A 112 1.50 16.82 -1.00
C LEU A 112 1.67 18.35 -0.94
N ASN A 113 0.87 19.10 -1.69
CA ASN A 113 0.97 20.56 -1.78
C ASN A 113 0.65 21.26 -0.44
N ASN A 114 -0.04 20.57 0.47
CA ASN A 114 -0.40 21.09 1.78
C ASN A 114 0.61 20.67 2.88
N LEU A 115 1.59 19.84 2.56
CA LEU A 115 2.62 19.43 3.51
C LEU A 115 3.73 20.49 3.63
N PRO A 116 4.32 20.68 4.82
CA PRO A 116 5.53 21.49 4.97
C PRO A 116 6.67 20.98 4.07
N PRO A 117 7.59 21.87 3.60
CA PRO A 117 8.63 21.50 2.64
C PRO A 117 9.46 20.28 3.04
N VAL A 118 9.78 20.12 4.33
CA VAL A 118 10.54 18.97 4.86
C VAL A 118 9.82 17.65 4.58
N PHE A 119 8.50 17.59 4.78
CA PHE A 119 7.70 16.40 4.51
C PHE A 119 7.52 16.15 3.01
N GLN A 120 7.55 17.21 2.19
CA GLN A 120 7.58 17.05 0.73
C GLN A 120 8.87 16.37 0.29
N TYR A 121 10.03 16.82 0.77
CA TYR A 121 11.32 16.17 0.48
C TYR A 121 11.38 14.72 0.97
N LEU A 122 10.87 14.45 2.19
CA LEU A 122 10.77 13.07 2.70
C LEU A 122 9.82 12.21 1.85
N SER A 123 8.74 12.78 1.32
CA SER A 123 7.85 12.07 0.40
C SER A 123 8.58 11.67 -0.89
N TYR A 124 9.47 12.50 -1.44
CA TYR A 124 10.28 12.13 -2.61
C TYR A 124 11.25 10.98 -2.35
N ALA A 125 11.71 10.80 -1.10
CA ALA A 125 12.53 9.64 -0.72
C ALA A 125 11.69 8.39 -0.40
N ASN A 126 10.39 8.55 -0.16
CA ASN A 126 9.50 7.47 0.27
C ASN A 126 9.06 6.60 -0.92
N PHE A 127 9.31 5.29 -0.85
CA PHE A 127 8.88 4.33 -1.88
C PHE A 127 7.35 4.31 -2.05
N GLY A 128 6.59 4.59 -0.98
CA GLY A 128 5.14 4.65 -1.02
C GLY A 128 4.60 5.71 -1.99
N ARG A 129 5.25 6.88 -2.08
CA ARG A 129 4.89 7.94 -3.02
C ARG A 129 5.01 7.46 -4.48
N TRP A 130 6.17 6.93 -4.82
CA TRP A 130 6.46 6.45 -6.18
C TRP A 130 5.54 5.30 -6.57
N SER A 131 5.21 4.40 -5.63
CA SER A 131 4.25 3.33 -5.88
C SER A 131 2.84 3.85 -6.18
N MET A 132 2.38 4.87 -5.45
CA MET A 132 1.07 5.48 -5.71
C MET A 132 1.02 6.14 -7.09
N GLN A 133 2.07 6.87 -7.47
CA GLN A 133 2.18 7.47 -8.80
C GLN A 133 2.26 6.40 -9.91
N LEU A 134 2.99 5.30 -9.67
CA LEU A 134 3.07 4.19 -10.61
C LEU A 134 1.69 3.54 -10.82
N PHE A 135 0.94 3.25 -9.76
CA PHE A 135 -0.41 2.69 -9.89
C PHE A 135 -1.39 3.66 -10.53
N LEU A 136 -1.32 4.94 -10.19
CA LEU A 136 -2.13 5.97 -10.83
C LEU A 136 -1.81 6.04 -12.33
N GLY A 137 -0.53 6.02 -12.69
CA GLY A 137 -0.08 5.98 -14.08
C GLY A 137 -0.57 4.73 -14.81
N LEU A 138 -0.45 3.55 -14.22
CA LEU A 138 -0.88 2.31 -14.88
C LEU A 138 -2.40 2.23 -15.06
N GLU A 139 -3.19 2.70 -14.09
CA GLU A 139 -4.65 2.55 -14.10
C GLU A 139 -5.38 3.72 -14.77
N TYR A 140 -4.99 4.96 -14.46
CA TYR A 140 -5.70 6.15 -14.97
C TYR A 140 -5.17 6.64 -16.31
N TYR A 141 -3.88 6.43 -16.64
CA TYR A 141 -3.33 6.94 -17.90
C TYR A 141 -4.06 6.38 -19.13
N PRO A 142 -4.36 5.06 -19.23
CA PRO A 142 -5.12 4.54 -20.36
C PRO A 142 -6.51 5.17 -20.46
N TRP A 143 -7.19 5.41 -19.34
CA TRP A 143 -8.51 6.04 -19.32
C TRP A 143 -8.48 7.50 -19.75
N TYR A 144 -7.52 8.28 -19.24
CA TYR A 144 -7.45 9.71 -19.50
C TYR A 144 -7.14 10.00 -20.97
N TYR A 145 -6.20 9.27 -21.57
CA TYR A 145 -5.75 9.49 -22.95
C TYR A 145 -6.51 8.68 -24.01
N SER A 146 -7.43 7.78 -23.62
CA SER A 146 -8.30 7.08 -24.57
C SER A 146 -9.59 7.82 -24.89
N LEU A 147 -9.92 8.88 -24.15
CA LEU A 147 -11.12 9.67 -24.39
C LEU A 147 -11.00 10.48 -25.70
N PRO A 148 -12.00 10.44 -26.59
CA PRO A 148 -12.00 11.23 -27.82
C PRO A 148 -11.94 12.72 -27.48
N GLY A 149 -10.90 13.40 -27.96
CA GLY A 149 -10.61 14.81 -27.66
C GLY A 149 -9.26 15.06 -27.00
N PHE A 150 -8.62 14.02 -26.45
CA PHE A 150 -7.21 14.10 -26.05
C PHE A 150 -6.31 13.62 -27.19
N PRO A 151 -5.19 14.31 -27.47
CA PRO A 151 -4.26 13.84 -28.49
C PRO A 151 -3.77 12.44 -28.09
N PRO A 152 -3.83 11.44 -28.98
CA PRO A 152 -3.31 10.12 -28.66
C PRO A 152 -1.82 10.25 -28.29
N PRO A 153 -1.26 9.36 -27.46
CA PRO A 153 0.14 9.44 -27.03
C PRO A 153 1.15 9.50 -28.19
N ASN A 154 0.78 9.03 -29.38
CA ASN A 154 1.58 9.13 -30.61
C ASN A 154 1.45 10.48 -31.35
N ALA A 155 0.56 11.37 -30.95
CA ALA A 155 0.37 12.69 -31.58
C ALA A 155 1.25 13.80 -30.96
N THR A 156 2.15 13.46 -30.02
CA THR A 156 3.15 14.42 -29.49
C THR A 156 4.51 14.30 -30.17
N GLU A 157 4.69 13.43 -31.15
CA GLU A 157 5.79 13.52 -32.13
C GLU A 157 5.45 14.57 -33.21
N VAL A 158 4.95 15.73 -32.76
CA VAL A 158 4.79 16.93 -33.58
C VAL A 158 5.67 17.97 -32.93
N ASP A 159 6.94 17.99 -33.32
CA ASP A 159 7.85 19.14 -33.45
C ASP A 159 7.68 20.36 -32.50
N ALA A 160 7.27 20.16 -31.24
CA ALA A 160 7.03 21.26 -30.29
C ALA A 160 8.30 21.82 -29.65
N CYS A 161 9.48 21.37 -30.08
CA CYS A 161 10.74 22.06 -29.83
C CYS A 161 10.98 23.08 -30.94
N ASP A 162 10.10 24.09 -31.04
CA ASP A 162 10.50 25.34 -31.69
C ASP A 162 11.44 26.07 -30.70
N VAL A 163 12.73 26.09 -31.06
CA VAL A 163 13.91 26.36 -30.22
C VAL A 163 14.06 27.85 -29.85
N SER A 164 12.97 28.60 -29.69
CA SER A 164 13.05 30.06 -29.56
C SER A 164 12.89 30.64 -28.16
N ASP A 165 12.43 29.88 -27.16
CA ASP A 165 12.25 30.42 -25.79
C ASP A 165 13.18 29.80 -24.74
N PRO A 166 14.15 30.55 -24.21
CA PRO A 166 15.00 30.11 -23.11
C PRO A 166 14.32 30.44 -21.77
N THR A 167 13.41 29.58 -21.31
CA THR A 167 12.98 29.60 -19.90
C THR A 167 13.28 28.26 -19.22
N PRO A 168 13.82 28.26 -17.99
CA PRO A 168 14.24 27.03 -17.33
C PRO A 168 13.07 26.39 -16.57
N ALA A 169 13.05 25.06 -16.63
CA ALA A 169 12.34 24.13 -15.72
C ALA A 169 10.87 23.80 -16.01
N CYS A 170 10.59 23.26 -17.20
CA CYS A 170 9.62 22.18 -17.33
C CYS A 170 10.35 20.86 -17.04
N LEU A 171 10.44 20.47 -15.76
CA LEU A 171 10.76 19.08 -15.43
C LEU A 171 9.48 18.30 -15.70
N ASP A 172 9.39 17.75 -16.91
CA ASP A 172 8.21 17.06 -17.43
C ASP A 172 7.98 15.76 -16.64
N ASP A 173 6.98 15.75 -15.76
CA ASP A 173 6.55 14.54 -15.04
C ASP A 173 6.19 13.38 -16.01
N GLY A 174 5.85 13.71 -17.27
CA GLY A 174 5.65 12.73 -18.34
C GLY A 174 6.94 12.04 -18.77
N GLN A 175 8.09 12.70 -18.66
CA GLN A 175 9.40 12.13 -18.99
C GLN A 175 9.84 11.09 -17.94
N ILE A 176 9.52 11.32 -16.66
CA ILE A 176 9.77 10.34 -15.58
C ILE A 176 8.88 9.11 -15.77
N ALA A 177 7.60 9.28 -16.09
CA ALA A 177 6.70 8.16 -16.35
C ALA A 177 7.15 7.31 -17.56
N LYS A 178 7.60 7.96 -18.64
CA LYS A 178 8.17 7.29 -19.82
C LYS A 178 9.47 6.55 -19.49
N GLU A 179 10.36 7.15 -18.70
CA GLU A 179 11.59 6.50 -18.27
C GLU A 179 11.30 5.29 -17.37
N VAL A 180 10.38 5.41 -16.41
CA VAL A 180 9.97 4.29 -15.55
C VAL A 180 9.34 3.17 -16.37
N LEU A 181 8.46 3.49 -17.34
CA LEU A 181 7.89 2.50 -18.26
C LEU A 181 8.96 1.83 -19.15
N SER A 182 9.97 2.59 -19.61
CA SER A 182 11.12 2.06 -20.34
C SER A 182 11.91 1.06 -19.50
N GLN A 183 12.25 1.43 -18.25
CA GLN A 183 12.96 0.58 -17.30
C GLN A 183 12.16 -0.68 -16.92
N LEU A 184 10.84 -0.57 -16.76
CA LEU A 184 9.95 -1.71 -16.52
C LEU A 184 9.91 -2.68 -17.73
N LYS A 185 9.96 -2.14 -18.95
CA LYS A 185 10.04 -2.96 -20.18
C LYS A 185 11.36 -3.73 -20.24
N LEU A 186 12.48 -3.07 -19.92
CA LEU A 186 13.79 -3.73 -19.84
C LEU A 186 13.83 -4.82 -18.77
N LEU A 187 13.25 -4.58 -17.60
CA LEU A 187 13.13 -5.59 -16.53
C LEU A 187 12.25 -6.78 -16.96
N ARG A 188 11.12 -6.51 -17.63
CA ARG A 188 10.25 -7.56 -18.18
C ARG A 188 11.01 -8.46 -19.16
N ASP A 189 11.77 -7.85 -20.06
CA ASP A 189 12.54 -8.58 -21.07
C ASP A 189 13.68 -9.40 -20.42
N ALA A 190 14.33 -8.86 -19.38
CA ALA A 190 15.35 -9.58 -18.61
C ALA A 190 14.80 -10.78 -17.84
N VAL A 191 13.60 -10.66 -17.24
CA VAL A 191 12.94 -11.76 -16.52
C VAL A 191 12.56 -12.90 -17.48
N ASN A 192 12.08 -12.58 -18.68
CA ASN A 192 11.72 -13.58 -19.70
C ASN A 192 12.93 -14.35 -20.25
N CYS A 193 14.14 -13.80 -20.15
CA CYS A 193 15.36 -14.47 -20.59
C CYS A 193 16.00 -15.39 -19.53
N SER A 194 15.63 -15.26 -18.25
CA SER A 194 16.25 -16.01 -17.15
C SER A 194 15.56 -17.35 -16.86
N GLY A 195 15.52 -18.25 -17.85
CA GLY A 195 15.17 -19.65 -17.63
C GLY A 195 16.30 -20.38 -16.90
N VAL A 196 16.25 -20.44 -15.57
CA VAL A 196 17.29 -21.10 -14.75
C VAL A 196 16.70 -22.29 -14.00
N ASN A 197 17.16 -23.48 -14.37
CA ASN A 197 17.02 -24.74 -13.64
C ASN A 197 18.00 -24.76 -12.46
N THR A 198 17.50 -25.00 -11.24
CA THR A 198 18.34 -25.49 -10.14
C THR A 198 17.59 -26.47 -9.26
N THR A 199 17.99 -27.73 -9.33
CA THR A 199 17.81 -28.77 -8.32
C THR A 199 18.99 -28.72 -7.34
N THR A 200 18.73 -28.77 -6.03
CA THR A 200 19.42 -29.64 -5.05
C THR A 200 18.93 -29.41 -3.62
N GLU A 201 18.64 -30.53 -2.95
CA GLU A 201 18.31 -30.67 -1.52
C GLU A 201 19.53 -30.46 -0.62
N ALA A 202 19.30 -30.01 0.62
CA ALA A 202 20.03 -30.51 1.79
C ALA A 202 19.21 -30.34 3.07
N ALA A 203 19.03 -31.44 3.79
CA ALA A 203 18.36 -31.55 5.08
C ALA A 203 19.25 -31.09 6.25
N VAL A 204 18.62 -30.58 7.33
CA VAL A 204 19.27 -30.28 8.62
C VAL A 204 18.37 -30.79 9.75
N PRO A 205 18.93 -31.45 10.80
CA PRO A 205 18.15 -32.17 11.80
C PRO A 205 17.64 -31.28 12.94
N ALA A 206 16.52 -31.71 13.50
CA ALA A 206 15.85 -31.18 14.67
C ALA A 206 16.59 -31.55 15.98
N ASN A 207 16.74 -30.57 16.87
CA ASN A 207 17.09 -30.82 18.27
C ASN A 207 16.00 -30.24 19.18
N LEU A 208 15.51 -31.11 20.05
CA LEU A 208 14.59 -30.85 21.16
C LEU A 208 15.21 -29.87 22.17
N ALA A 209 14.43 -28.89 22.62
CA ALA A 209 14.72 -28.12 23.81
C ALA A 209 13.48 -28.03 24.71
N ASP A 210 13.64 -28.65 25.87
CA ASP A 210 13.09 -28.43 27.21
C ASP A 210 11.93 -27.42 27.40
N ASP A 211 10.82 -27.92 27.98
CA ASP A 211 9.47 -27.35 27.94
C ASP A 211 8.97 -26.90 29.34
N SER A 212 9.87 -26.46 30.23
CA SER A 212 9.55 -26.23 31.65
C SER A 212 9.63 -24.77 32.14
N ALA A 213 9.86 -23.80 31.25
CA ALA A 213 10.01 -22.37 31.60
C ALA A 213 8.79 -21.46 31.30
N ASP A 214 7.70 -21.99 30.74
CA ASP A 214 6.77 -21.17 29.94
C ASP A 214 5.68 -20.41 30.73
N ARG A 215 5.42 -20.72 32.00
CA ARG A 215 4.28 -20.11 32.72
C ARG A 215 4.51 -18.70 33.25
N GLY A 216 5.76 -18.22 33.26
CA GLY A 216 6.10 -16.84 33.66
C GLY A 216 6.02 -15.84 32.51
N ALA A 217 6.29 -16.30 31.28
CA ALA A 217 6.34 -15.46 30.09
C ALA A 217 4.94 -15.01 29.64
N ASP A 218 3.92 -15.85 29.83
CA ASP A 218 2.54 -15.56 29.45
C ASP A 218 1.97 -14.33 30.16
N ARG A 219 2.28 -14.15 31.45
CA ARG A 219 1.75 -13.04 32.25
C ARG A 219 2.39 -11.70 31.89
N GLU A 220 3.69 -11.70 31.63
CA GLU A 220 4.41 -10.51 31.15
C GLU A 220 4.01 -10.17 29.71
N HIS A 221 3.68 -11.17 28.89
CA HIS A 221 3.15 -10.95 27.54
C HIS A 221 1.75 -10.33 27.57
N GLU A 222 0.85 -10.81 28.43
CA GLU A 222 -0.51 -10.30 28.56
C GLU A 222 -0.54 -8.83 29.02
N GLU A 223 0.29 -8.46 30.01
CA GLU A 223 0.41 -7.07 30.48
C GLU A 223 0.98 -6.13 29.39
N LYS A 224 1.93 -6.62 28.59
CA LYS A 224 2.47 -5.87 27.44
C LYS A 224 1.43 -5.69 26.33
N VAL A 225 0.59 -6.69 26.08
CA VAL A 225 -0.50 -6.62 25.08
C VAL A 225 -1.57 -5.61 25.52
N GLU A 226 -1.93 -5.58 26.80
CA GLU A 226 -2.93 -4.63 27.32
C GLU A 226 -2.40 -3.18 27.30
N GLN A 227 -1.15 -2.97 27.72
CA GLN A 227 -0.49 -1.66 27.65
C GLN A 227 -0.33 -1.18 26.20
N PHE A 228 -0.11 -2.10 25.26
CA PHE A 228 -0.05 -1.80 23.83
C PHE A 228 -1.42 -1.41 23.26
N SER A 229 -2.48 -2.17 23.58
CA SER A 229 -3.85 -1.85 23.17
C SER A 229 -4.27 -0.45 23.64
N ALA A 230 -3.92 -0.08 24.87
CA ALA A 230 -4.18 1.26 25.40
C ALA A 230 -3.47 2.37 24.60
N LYS A 231 -2.18 2.18 24.27
CA LYS A 231 -1.39 3.14 23.48
C LYS A 231 -1.90 3.28 22.04
N TYR A 232 -2.28 2.16 21.42
CA TYR A 232 -2.84 2.16 20.08
C TYR A 232 -4.18 2.93 20.02
N ASN A 233 -5.08 2.66 20.97
CA ASN A 233 -6.36 3.36 21.06
C ASN A 233 -6.19 4.86 21.31
N ALA A 234 -5.18 5.28 22.06
CA ALA A 234 -4.84 6.69 22.24
C ALA A 234 -4.38 7.35 20.92
N ALA A 235 -3.50 6.69 20.16
CA ALA A 235 -3.02 7.19 18.87
C ALA A 235 -4.15 7.28 17.83
N ALA A 236 -5.04 6.29 17.78
CA ALA A 236 -6.20 6.28 16.90
C ALA A 236 -7.15 7.47 17.16
N ARG A 237 -7.33 7.86 18.43
CA ARG A 237 -8.14 9.04 18.80
C ARG A 237 -7.51 10.36 18.38
N VAL A 238 -6.19 10.50 18.51
CA VAL A 238 -5.46 11.69 18.04
C VAL A 238 -5.56 11.82 16.52
N PHE A 239 -5.45 10.70 15.80
CA PHE A 239 -5.62 10.67 14.36
C PHE A 239 -7.04 11.04 13.92
N ASP A 240 -8.08 10.47 14.55
CA ASP A 240 -9.48 10.80 14.25
C ASP A 240 -9.79 12.29 14.53
N ALA A 241 -9.21 12.86 15.60
CA ALA A 241 -9.32 14.28 15.91
C ALA A 241 -8.67 15.16 14.84
N ALA A 242 -7.45 14.83 14.40
CA ALA A 242 -6.74 15.56 13.35
C ALA A 242 -7.47 15.48 12.00
N VAL A 243 -8.06 14.32 11.66
CA VAL A 243 -8.87 14.15 10.46
C VAL A 243 -10.13 15.02 10.54
N LYS A 244 -10.87 14.99 11.65
CA LYS A 244 -12.05 15.85 11.85
C LYS A 244 -11.70 17.33 11.76
N GLU A 245 -10.59 17.75 12.35
CA GLU A 245 -10.14 19.13 12.29
C GLU A 245 -9.75 19.55 10.86
N SER A 246 -9.10 18.67 10.09
CA SER A 246 -8.76 18.92 8.67
C SER A 246 -9.98 18.97 7.73
N VAL A 247 -11.03 18.21 8.05
CA VAL A 247 -12.28 18.17 7.27
C VAL A 247 -13.15 19.39 7.60
N LEU A 248 -13.17 19.82 8.86
CA LEU A 248 -13.97 20.96 9.33
C LEU A 248 -13.30 22.32 9.13
N SER A 249 -11.98 22.37 8.95
CA SER A 249 -11.23 23.63 8.77
C SER A 249 -11.11 24.11 7.32
N ARG A 250 -11.75 23.46 6.34
CA ARG A 250 -11.76 23.94 4.94
C ARG A 250 -12.49 25.29 4.84
N PRO A 251 -11.79 26.42 4.62
CA PRO A 251 -12.42 27.71 4.38
C PRO A 251 -12.73 27.76 2.88
N GLY A 252 -14.00 27.59 2.48
CA GLY A 252 -14.32 27.64 1.05
C GLY A 252 -15.79 27.50 0.64
N TYR A 253 -16.70 27.08 1.51
CA TYR A 253 -18.14 27.11 1.21
C TYR A 253 -18.79 28.27 1.95
N SER A 254 -18.51 29.50 1.52
CA SER A 254 -19.33 30.65 1.91
C SER A 254 -20.58 30.69 1.03
N SER A 255 -21.72 30.99 1.63
CA SER A 255 -23.04 31.14 0.98
C SER A 255 -23.11 32.25 -0.08
N SER A 256 -22.00 32.94 -0.36
CA SER A 256 -21.86 34.04 -1.30
C SER A 256 -21.76 33.57 -2.77
N SER A 257 -21.37 32.32 -3.04
CA SER A 257 -21.25 31.82 -4.43
C SER A 257 -22.61 31.49 -5.08
N LEU A 258 -23.64 31.23 -4.29
CA LEU A 258 -25.01 30.97 -4.76
C LEU A 258 -25.69 32.21 -5.37
N HIS A 259 -25.23 33.42 -5.07
CA HIS A 259 -25.74 34.64 -5.70
C HIS A 259 -24.99 35.07 -6.97
N ALA A 260 -23.74 34.65 -7.15
CA ALA A 260 -23.00 34.88 -8.39
C ALA A 260 -23.50 33.97 -9.53
N GLU A 261 -23.92 32.74 -9.21
CA GLU A 261 -24.44 31.78 -10.19
C GLU A 261 -25.79 32.21 -10.81
N HIS A 262 -26.60 32.97 -10.07
CA HIS A 262 -27.86 33.52 -10.58
C HIS A 262 -27.68 34.77 -11.47
N ALA A 263 -26.57 35.49 -11.35
CA ALA A 263 -26.28 36.67 -12.18
C ALA A 263 -25.71 36.28 -13.56
N VAL A 264 -24.95 35.18 -13.64
CA VAL A 264 -24.39 34.66 -14.89
C VAL A 264 -25.47 33.99 -15.77
N ARG A 265 -26.48 33.37 -15.16
CA ARG A 265 -27.60 32.73 -15.89
C ARG A 265 -28.51 33.67 -16.68
N ARG A 266 -28.50 34.99 -16.42
CA ARG A 266 -29.33 35.96 -17.17
C ARG A 266 -28.65 36.59 -18.39
N ARG A 267 -27.37 36.30 -18.64
CA ARG A 267 -26.63 36.80 -19.83
C ARG A 267 -26.38 35.73 -20.90
N ALA A 268 -26.83 34.50 -20.68
CA ALA A 268 -26.56 33.37 -21.58
C ALA A 268 -27.72 33.06 -22.56
N ASP A 269 -28.74 33.91 -22.65
CA ASP A 269 -29.93 33.67 -23.50
C ASP A 269 -29.77 34.19 -24.95
N ASP A 270 -28.68 34.87 -25.30
CA ASP A 270 -28.53 35.56 -26.61
C ASP A 270 -27.30 35.13 -27.44
N SER A 271 -26.64 34.03 -27.10
CA SER A 271 -25.50 33.54 -27.88
C SER A 271 -25.60 32.04 -28.12
N ASP A 272 -26.03 31.69 -29.35
CA ASP A 272 -25.99 30.36 -29.98
C ASP A 272 -24.52 29.90 -30.23
N GLU A 273 -23.67 30.03 -29.21
CA GLU A 273 -22.30 29.57 -29.25
C GLU A 273 -22.22 28.21 -28.54
N ILE A 274 -21.91 27.21 -29.36
CA ILE A 274 -21.81 25.77 -29.08
C ILE A 274 -21.22 25.54 -27.68
N ALA A 275 -22.02 25.00 -26.76
CA ALA A 275 -21.64 24.74 -25.38
C ALA A 275 -20.90 23.38 -25.22
N PRO A 276 -19.56 23.35 -25.08
CA PRO A 276 -18.81 22.13 -24.76
C PRO A 276 -19.08 21.60 -23.34
N ASP A 277 -19.70 22.40 -22.46
CA ASP A 277 -19.83 22.06 -21.03
C ASP A 277 -20.87 20.99 -20.69
N ARG A 278 -21.88 20.76 -21.55
CA ARG A 278 -22.92 19.75 -21.23
C ARG A 278 -22.38 18.33 -21.27
N HIS A 279 -21.50 18.03 -22.21
CA HIS A 279 -20.92 16.69 -22.33
C HIS A 279 -19.96 16.39 -21.16
N GLN A 280 -19.14 17.38 -20.76
CA GLN A 280 -18.23 17.20 -19.63
C GLN A 280 -18.97 17.04 -18.29
N ALA A 281 -20.09 17.76 -18.09
CA ALA A 281 -20.95 17.60 -16.93
C ALA A 281 -21.62 16.21 -16.88
N GLU A 282 -22.01 15.67 -18.05
CA GLU A 282 -22.61 14.34 -18.15
C GLU A 282 -21.58 13.23 -17.87
N VAL A 283 -20.37 13.33 -18.42
CA VAL A 283 -19.26 12.41 -18.13
C VAL A 283 -18.89 12.44 -16.63
N HIS A 284 -18.84 13.62 -16.01
CA HIS A 284 -18.62 13.73 -14.56
C HIS A 284 -19.75 13.10 -13.74
N ARG A 285 -21.00 13.18 -14.21
CA ARG A 285 -22.14 12.55 -13.54
C ARG A 285 -22.06 11.03 -13.61
N GLU A 286 -21.80 10.46 -14.79
CA GLU A 286 -21.67 9.02 -14.98
C GLU A 286 -20.50 8.46 -14.15
N PHE A 287 -19.36 9.14 -14.15
CA PHE A 287 -18.20 8.74 -13.35
C PHE A 287 -18.53 8.72 -11.83
N ASN A 288 -19.24 9.73 -11.35
CA ASN A 288 -19.68 9.79 -9.96
C ASN A 288 -20.69 8.67 -9.61
N GLU A 289 -21.55 8.27 -10.55
CA GLU A 289 -22.47 7.15 -10.35
C GLU A 289 -21.72 5.80 -10.27
N VAL A 290 -20.70 5.59 -11.12
CA VAL A 290 -19.83 4.41 -11.06
C VAL A 290 -19.07 4.34 -9.73
N ILE A 291 -18.53 5.45 -9.24
CA ILE A 291 -17.87 5.51 -7.93
C ILE A 291 -18.85 5.13 -6.82
N ARG A 292 -20.05 5.71 -6.80
CA ARG A 292 -21.07 5.37 -5.79
C ARG A 292 -21.44 3.89 -5.82
N HIS A 293 -21.59 3.31 -7.01
CA HIS A 293 -21.89 1.88 -7.15
C HIS A 293 -20.76 0.99 -6.64
N ARG A 294 -19.49 1.32 -6.95
CA ARG A 294 -18.32 0.59 -6.43
C ARG A 294 -18.20 0.70 -4.91
N VAL A 295 -18.45 1.89 -4.34
CA VAL A 295 -18.46 2.10 -2.87
C VAL A 295 -19.57 1.29 -2.21
N ALA A 296 -20.76 1.23 -2.81
CA ALA A 296 -21.87 0.41 -2.31
C ALA A 296 -21.51 -1.08 -2.30
N MET A 297 -20.94 -1.60 -3.39
CA MET A 297 -20.47 -2.99 -3.45
C MET A 297 -19.37 -3.30 -2.42
N GLY A 298 -18.45 -2.36 -2.19
CA GLY A 298 -17.40 -2.49 -1.17
C GLY A 298 -17.98 -2.59 0.25
N ARG A 299 -18.97 -1.75 0.56
CA ARG A 299 -19.68 -1.78 1.85
C ARG A 299 -20.42 -3.09 2.07
N ASP A 300 -21.09 -3.62 1.05
CA ASP A 300 -21.83 -4.88 1.16
C ASP A 300 -20.89 -6.07 1.39
N ARG A 301 -19.73 -6.08 0.74
CA ARG A 301 -18.68 -7.09 0.98
C ARG A 301 -18.08 -7.00 2.39
N LEU A 302 -17.87 -5.80 2.91
CA LEU A 302 -17.40 -5.60 4.29
C LEU A 302 -18.43 -6.11 5.30
N LYS A 303 -19.72 -5.91 5.03
CA LYS A 303 -20.80 -6.45 5.86
C LYS A 303 -20.76 -7.97 5.91
N VAL A 304 -20.60 -8.64 4.76
CA VAL A 304 -20.44 -10.11 4.69
C VAL A 304 -19.19 -10.58 5.45
N GLY A 305 -18.09 -9.83 5.39
CA GLY A 305 -16.88 -10.13 6.15
C GLY A 305 -17.09 -10.01 7.66
N LEU A 306 -17.80 -8.96 8.11
CA LEU A 306 -18.14 -8.75 9.51
C LEU A 306 -19.06 -9.86 10.05
N ASP A 307 -20.09 -10.23 9.28
CA ASP A 307 -21.03 -11.30 9.64
C ASP A 307 -20.30 -12.66 9.79
N ARG A 308 -19.27 -12.92 8.98
CA ARG A 308 -18.42 -14.13 9.12
C ARG A 308 -17.59 -14.11 10.41
N LEU A 309 -17.01 -12.97 10.75
CA LEU A 309 -16.22 -12.85 11.99
C LEU A 309 -17.09 -12.99 13.24
N GLU A 310 -18.32 -12.48 13.20
CA GLU A 310 -19.28 -12.66 14.28
C GLU A 310 -19.68 -14.14 14.44
N MET A 311 -19.91 -14.84 13.33
CA MET A 311 -20.19 -16.28 13.35
C MET A 311 -19.01 -17.09 13.92
N ASP A 312 -17.77 -16.73 13.60
CA ASP A 312 -16.57 -17.41 14.15
C ASP A 312 -16.39 -17.13 15.65
N ARG A 313 -16.66 -15.90 16.10
CA ARG A 313 -16.69 -15.57 17.54
C ARG A 313 -17.68 -16.44 18.29
N ASP A 314 -18.90 -16.57 17.76
CA ASP A 314 -19.95 -17.36 18.38
C ASP A 314 -19.58 -18.85 18.42
N ARG A 315 -18.92 -19.39 17.38
CA ARG A 315 -18.38 -20.76 17.40
C ARG A 315 -17.35 -20.98 18.51
N VAL A 316 -16.46 -20.02 18.74
CA VAL A 316 -15.46 -20.09 19.82
C VAL A 316 -16.13 -20.04 21.19
N GLU A 317 -17.14 -19.19 21.38
CA GLU A 317 -17.91 -19.15 22.63
C GLU A 317 -18.65 -20.45 22.91
N ILE A 318 -19.26 -21.05 21.89
CA ILE A 318 -19.92 -22.37 22.02
C ILE A 318 -18.90 -23.43 22.43
N GLY A 319 -17.74 -23.49 21.76
CA GLY A 319 -16.67 -24.43 22.10
C GLY A 319 -16.16 -24.25 23.54
N ARG A 320 -16.05 -23.01 24.01
CA ARG A 320 -15.65 -22.70 25.39
C ARG A 320 -16.72 -23.15 26.41
N ARG A 321 -18.01 -22.93 26.13
CA ARG A 321 -19.11 -23.39 27.00
C ARG A 321 -19.18 -24.91 27.09
N ASP A 322 -18.97 -25.60 25.99
CA ASP A 322 -18.95 -27.07 25.95
C ASP A 322 -17.74 -27.64 26.70
N ALA A 323 -16.58 -27.01 26.59
CA ALA A 323 -15.40 -27.37 27.38
C ALA A 323 -15.66 -27.21 28.89
N MET A 324 -16.27 -26.09 29.33
CA MET A 324 -16.61 -25.88 30.74
C MET A 324 -17.63 -26.91 31.25
N ARG A 325 -18.63 -27.29 30.44
CA ARG A 325 -19.59 -28.35 30.82
C ARG A 325 -18.90 -29.70 31.04
N LYS A 326 -17.94 -30.07 30.19
CA LYS A 326 -17.18 -31.33 30.35
C LYS A 326 -16.34 -31.32 31.62
N VAL A 327 -15.70 -30.20 31.95
CA VAL A 327 -14.93 -30.06 33.21
C VAL A 327 -15.84 -30.19 34.43
N GLY A 328 -17.03 -29.58 34.40
CA GLY A 328 -18.01 -29.70 35.48
C GLY A 328 -18.53 -31.13 35.71
N GLN A 329 -18.70 -31.92 34.65
CA GLN A 329 -19.13 -33.33 34.78
C GLN A 329 -18.06 -34.23 35.41
N ILE A 330 -16.78 -33.98 35.13
CA ILE A 330 -15.67 -34.74 35.72
C ILE A 330 -15.54 -34.45 37.22
N GLY A 331 -15.79 -33.21 37.64
CA GLY A 331 -15.72 -32.82 39.06
C GLY A 331 -16.85 -33.34 39.95
N VAL A 332 -17.95 -33.86 39.39
CA VAL A 332 -19.08 -34.43 40.15
C VAL A 332 -18.96 -35.96 40.28
N ALA A 333 -18.10 -36.59 39.49
CA ALA A 333 -17.87 -38.04 39.51
C ALA A 333 -16.68 -38.48 40.38
N ALA A 334 -15.98 -37.54 41.02
CA ALA A 334 -14.85 -37.75 41.94
C ALA A 334 -15.25 -37.36 43.36
#